data_AF-R5GD19-F1
#
_entry.id   AF-R5GD19-F1
#
_cell.length_a   1.000
_cell.length_b   1.000
_cell.length_c   1.000
_cell.angle_alpha   90.00
_cell.angle_beta   90.00
_cell.angle_gamma   90.00
#
_symmetry.space_group_name_H-M   'P 1'
#
loop_
_entity.id
_entity.type
_entity.pdbx_description
1 polymer ?
#
loop_
_entity_poly.entity_id
_entity_poly.type
_entity_poly.pdbx_seq_one_letter_code
_entity_poly.pdbx_strand_id
1 'polypeptide(L)'
;MDSRTAFITQAVTLILSSLSLHGPYEFLIVEMVGGLTAVYSLKELSQRSQLLRSAIVVTAVMVLSAFAFDLAQGLSPSALDRHFYTHLIVNGVLLLFAYPLMYLIERAFGFTSSVTLVELTNINNSLLRRMSKVAQGTFNHSMQVANLAAEVADKIGAKVQLVRTGAFYHDIGKMANPAFFTENQSGVNPHDAINDEAKSANIIISHVTDGLRMAEKYHLPKVIRDFIATHHGRSKVKYFYVQYVNKHPDVAVDDDLFTYPGPNPSTREQAILMMADAVEATSRSLKEFTDESIRALVNRIVDGQVAEGYFRNCPITFSDITKAKEVFVESLKTVYHTRISYPELRKPDPTPERTPRSALGGLFGSGRHNTWPRR
;
A
#
# COMPACT_ATOMS: atom_id res chain seq x y z
N MET A 1 2.93 4.51 -17.57
CA MET A 1 2.65 4.64 -19.01
C MET A 1 3.59 3.69 -19.74
N ASP A 2 3.15 3.04 -20.81
CA ASP A 2 4.06 2.21 -21.60
C ASP A 2 5.01 3.12 -22.39
N SER A 3 6.33 3.02 -22.14
CA SER A 3 7.35 3.82 -22.83
C SER A 3 7.30 3.65 -24.35
N ARG A 4 6.82 2.49 -24.84
CA ARG A 4 6.65 2.25 -26.28
C ARG A 4 5.54 3.11 -26.85
N THR A 5 4.41 3.19 -26.17
CA THR A 5 3.29 4.06 -26.55
C THR A 5 3.73 5.54 -26.55
N ALA A 6 4.47 5.96 -25.53
CA ALA A 6 5.01 7.33 -25.46
C ALA A 6 5.90 7.67 -26.67
N PHE A 7 6.84 6.77 -26.99
CA PHE A 7 7.75 6.92 -28.11
C PHE A 7 7.03 6.93 -29.46
N ILE A 8 6.09 6.00 -29.69
CA ILE A 8 5.32 5.94 -30.94
C ILE A 8 4.50 7.21 -31.14
N THR A 9 3.79 7.66 -30.10
CA THR A 9 3.01 8.91 -30.16
C THR A 9 3.91 10.11 -30.45
N GLN A 10 5.08 10.18 -29.81
CA GLN A 10 6.07 11.23 -30.10
C GLN A 10 6.52 11.18 -31.56
N ALA A 11 6.99 10.02 -32.04
CA ALA A 11 7.50 9.87 -33.41
C ALA A 11 6.45 10.28 -34.46
N VAL A 12 5.21 9.83 -34.31
CA VAL A 12 4.11 10.21 -35.20
C VAL A 12 3.84 11.72 -35.14
N THR A 13 3.79 12.30 -33.94
CA THR A 13 3.54 13.74 -33.75
C THR A 13 4.64 14.59 -34.41
N LEU A 14 5.90 14.18 -34.28
CA LEU A 14 7.04 14.87 -34.89
C LEU A 14 7.02 14.79 -36.41
N ILE A 15 6.71 13.62 -36.99
CA ILE A 15 6.58 13.45 -38.44
C ILE A 15 5.45 14.32 -38.99
N LEU A 16 4.30 14.37 -38.33
CA LEU A 16 3.18 15.23 -38.76
C LEU A 16 3.54 16.71 -38.66
N SER A 17 4.22 17.11 -37.59
CA SER A 17 4.64 18.50 -37.37
C SER A 17 5.69 18.94 -38.41
N SER A 18 6.59 18.04 -38.82
CA SER A 18 7.66 18.36 -39.77
C SER A 18 7.16 18.61 -41.19
N LEU A 19 5.98 18.11 -41.58
CA LEU A 19 5.39 18.33 -42.91
C LEU A 19 5.16 19.81 -43.23
N SER A 20 5.03 20.67 -42.20
CA SER A 20 4.77 22.10 -42.37
C SER A 20 6.05 22.96 -42.32
N LEU A 21 7.23 22.35 -42.12
CA LEU A 21 8.49 23.05 -41.88
C LEU A 21 9.38 23.11 -43.12
N HIS A 22 10.09 24.23 -43.28
CA HIS A 22 11.06 24.42 -44.37
C HIS A 22 12.41 23.70 -44.11
N GLY A 23 12.70 23.34 -42.85
CA GLY A 23 13.89 22.57 -42.42
C GLY A 23 13.51 21.31 -41.62
N PRO A 24 12.82 20.33 -42.21
CA PRO A 24 12.21 19.23 -41.45
C PRO A 24 13.24 18.27 -40.84
N TYR A 25 14.42 18.12 -41.43
CA TYR A 25 15.43 17.16 -40.99
C TYR A 25 16.07 17.52 -39.65
N GLU A 26 16.49 18.78 -39.48
CA GLU A 26 17.06 19.27 -38.23
C GLU A 26 16.05 19.17 -37.10
N PHE A 27 14.82 19.65 -37.33
CA PHE A 27 13.72 19.55 -36.38
C PHE A 27 13.47 18.11 -35.94
N LEU A 28 13.37 17.17 -36.88
CA LEU A 28 13.14 15.75 -36.55
C LEU A 28 14.26 15.16 -35.70
N ILE A 29 15.53 15.46 -36.01
CA ILE A 29 16.66 14.94 -35.24
C ILE A 29 16.66 15.50 -33.82
N VAL A 30 16.59 16.83 -33.69
CA VAL A 30 16.66 17.52 -32.39
C VAL A 30 15.50 17.10 -31.49
N GLU A 31 14.27 17.10 -32.00
CA GLU A 31 13.08 16.75 -31.23
C GLU A 31 12.97 15.24 -30.93
N MET A 32 13.47 14.37 -31.82
CA MET A 32 13.50 12.93 -31.55
C MET A 32 14.44 12.63 -30.38
N VAL A 33 15.64 13.19 -30.38
CA VAL A 33 16.62 13.02 -29.29
C VAL A 33 16.11 13.66 -28.00
N GLY A 34 15.51 14.85 -28.08
CA GLY A 34 14.88 15.54 -26.95
C GLY A 34 13.78 14.71 -26.31
N GLY A 35 12.81 14.23 -27.09
CA GLY A 35 11.71 13.46 -26.53
C GLY A 35 12.11 12.03 -26.12
N LEU A 36 13.10 11.39 -26.75
CA LEU A 36 13.69 10.15 -26.22
C LEU A 36 14.29 10.37 -24.83
N THR A 37 15.01 11.48 -24.66
CA THR A 37 15.54 11.91 -23.36
C THR A 37 14.41 12.14 -22.36
N ALA A 38 13.30 12.74 -22.77
CA ALA A 38 12.12 12.93 -21.92
C ALA A 38 11.47 11.59 -21.52
N VAL A 39 11.25 10.68 -22.47
CA VAL A 39 10.66 9.35 -22.22
C VAL A 39 11.51 8.54 -21.24
N TYR A 40 12.84 8.59 -21.38
CA TYR A 40 13.74 7.88 -20.47
C TYR A 40 13.81 8.52 -19.09
N SER A 41 13.94 9.85 -19.03
CA SER A 41 14.04 10.59 -17.75
C SER A 41 12.75 10.54 -16.93
N LEU A 42 11.58 10.39 -17.57
CA LEU A 42 10.27 10.37 -16.93
C LEU A 42 9.64 8.96 -16.82
N LYS A 43 10.38 7.90 -17.17
CA LYS A 43 9.87 6.51 -17.16
C LYS A 43 9.20 6.13 -15.83
N GLU A 44 9.73 6.62 -14.71
CA GLU A 44 9.21 6.40 -13.36
C GLU A 44 9.04 7.73 -12.61
N LEU A 45 8.15 8.58 -13.12
CA LEU A 45 7.80 9.82 -12.44
C LEU A 45 7.08 9.54 -11.10
N SER A 46 7.76 9.86 -10.01
CA SER A 46 7.27 9.74 -8.63
C SER A 46 7.40 11.05 -7.85
N GLN A 47 8.28 11.96 -8.27
CA GLN A 47 8.55 13.23 -7.60
C GLN A 47 8.45 14.42 -8.56
N ARG A 48 7.94 15.55 -8.07
CA ARG A 48 7.82 16.79 -8.85
C ARG A 48 9.18 17.34 -9.29
N SER A 49 10.24 17.11 -8.50
CA SER A 49 11.61 17.51 -8.82
C SER A 49 12.16 16.85 -10.09
N GLN A 50 11.69 15.63 -10.43
CA GLN A 50 12.10 14.93 -11.65
C GLN A 50 11.65 15.67 -12.90
N LEU A 51 10.51 16.38 -12.88
CA LEU A 51 10.06 17.18 -14.02
C LEU A 51 11.00 18.35 -14.30
N LEU A 52 11.42 19.07 -13.26
CA LEU A 52 12.38 20.17 -13.40
C LEU A 52 13.72 19.65 -13.93
N ARG A 53 14.24 18.56 -13.35
CA ARG A 53 15.48 17.94 -13.82
C ARG A 53 15.36 17.47 -15.28
N SER A 54 14.23 16.87 -15.64
CA SER A 54 13.99 16.39 -17.01
C SER A 54 13.89 17.55 -17.99
N ALA A 55 13.19 18.63 -17.65
CA ALA A 55 13.14 19.83 -18.49
C ALA A 55 14.54 20.40 -18.76
N ILE A 56 15.40 20.51 -17.73
CA ILE A 56 16.79 20.97 -17.89
C ILE A 56 17.59 20.03 -18.79
N VAL A 57 17.53 18.72 -18.53
CA VAL A 57 18.31 17.71 -19.28
C VAL A 57 17.85 17.64 -20.73
N VAL A 58 16.53 17.62 -20.98
CA VAL A 58 15.95 17.61 -22.34
C VAL A 58 16.38 18.86 -23.10
N THR A 59 16.25 20.04 -22.49
CA THR A 59 16.67 21.31 -23.11
C THR A 59 18.16 21.29 -23.45
N ALA A 60 19.01 20.86 -22.53
CA ALA A 60 20.45 20.78 -22.74
C ALA A 60 20.79 19.82 -23.89
N VAL A 61 20.15 18.64 -23.93
CA VAL A 61 20.35 17.66 -24.99
C VAL A 61 19.87 18.19 -26.35
N MET A 62 18.73 18.88 -26.40
CA MET A 62 18.23 19.49 -27.64
C MET A 62 19.17 20.58 -28.15
N VAL A 63 19.65 21.48 -27.28
CA VAL A 63 20.62 22.52 -27.62
C VAL A 63 21.93 21.92 -28.13
N LEU A 64 22.46 20.89 -27.44
CA LEU A 64 23.67 20.20 -27.87
C LEU A 64 23.49 19.47 -29.21
N SER A 65 22.32 18.86 -29.43
CA SER A 65 22.01 18.17 -30.68
C SER A 65 21.89 19.15 -31.84
N ALA A 66 21.23 20.30 -31.63
CA ALA A 66 21.15 21.38 -32.61
C ALA A 66 22.54 21.94 -32.94
N PHE A 67 23.34 22.23 -31.91
CA PHE A 67 24.71 22.72 -32.10
C PHE A 67 25.63 21.73 -32.83
N ALA A 68 25.51 20.43 -32.53
CA ALA A 68 26.24 19.40 -33.26
C ALA A 68 25.79 19.31 -34.73
N PHE A 69 24.49 19.47 -35.00
CA PHE A 69 23.94 19.50 -36.36
C PHE A 69 24.47 20.70 -37.15
N ASP A 70 24.42 21.90 -36.57
CA ASP A 70 24.92 23.13 -37.20
C ASP A 70 26.42 23.04 -37.52
N LEU A 71 27.22 22.52 -36.59
CA LEU A 71 28.65 22.33 -36.81
C LEU A 71 28.93 21.28 -37.91
N ALA A 72 28.13 20.22 -37.98
CA ALA A 72 28.24 19.21 -39.03
C ALA A 72 27.90 19.77 -40.43
N GLN A 73 27.08 20.81 -40.51
CA GLN A 73 26.81 21.57 -41.75
C GLN A 73 27.91 22.60 -42.07
N GLY A 74 28.95 22.71 -41.23
CA GLY A 74 30.06 23.63 -41.43
C GLY A 74 29.76 25.09 -41.04
N LEU A 75 28.68 25.33 -40.28
CA LEU A 75 28.35 26.66 -39.80
C LEU A 75 29.35 27.14 -38.74
N SER A 76 29.74 28.41 -38.82
CA SER A 76 30.52 29.06 -37.76
C SER A 76 29.60 29.45 -36.59
N PRO A 77 30.12 29.58 -35.35
CA PRO A 77 29.32 29.98 -34.19
C PRO A 77 28.62 31.34 -34.35
N SER A 78 29.12 32.23 -35.22
CA SER A 78 28.49 33.52 -35.51
C SER A 78 27.33 33.42 -36.51
N ALA A 79 27.20 32.30 -37.23
CA ALA A 79 26.15 32.05 -38.21
C ALA A 79 24.94 31.27 -37.64
N LEU A 80 24.99 30.90 -36.36
CA LEU A 80 23.91 30.15 -35.69
C LEU A 80 22.60 30.95 -35.66
N ASP A 81 21.48 30.27 -35.90
CA ASP A 81 20.15 30.88 -35.78
C ASP A 81 19.77 31.07 -34.31
N ARG A 82 20.05 32.26 -33.78
CA ARG A 82 19.72 32.65 -32.41
C ARG A 82 18.23 32.51 -32.08
N HIS A 83 17.34 32.68 -33.07
CA HIS A 83 15.92 32.48 -32.83
C HIS A 83 15.62 31.01 -32.58
N PHE A 84 16.15 30.10 -33.39
CA PHE A 84 15.96 28.66 -33.19
C PHE A 84 16.39 28.21 -31.78
N TYR A 85 17.60 28.58 -31.33
CA TYR A 85 18.07 28.28 -29.98
C TYR A 85 17.18 28.90 -28.88
N THR A 86 16.69 30.13 -29.09
CA THR A 86 15.76 30.76 -28.15
C THR A 86 14.46 29.95 -28.05
N HIS A 87 13.93 29.44 -29.16
CA HIS A 87 12.75 28.57 -29.17
C HIS A 87 13.00 27.26 -28.43
N LEU A 88 14.21 26.67 -28.52
CA LEU A 88 14.57 25.48 -27.74
C LEU A 88 14.55 25.74 -26.23
N ILE A 89 15.05 26.91 -25.79
CA ILE A 89 14.99 27.30 -24.38
C ILE A 89 13.54 27.53 -23.94
N VAL A 90 12.72 28.21 -24.76
CA VAL A 90 11.30 28.41 -24.49
C VAL A 90 10.57 27.07 -24.41
N ASN A 91 10.84 26.12 -25.31
CA ASN A 91 10.32 24.76 -25.27
C ASN A 91 10.65 24.08 -23.93
N GLY A 92 11.91 24.20 -23.49
CA GLY A 92 12.36 23.74 -22.18
C GLY A 92 11.54 24.26 -20.99
N VAL A 93 11.21 25.55 -21.01
CA VAL A 93 10.32 26.16 -20.00
C VAL A 93 8.90 25.64 -20.13
N LEU A 94 8.39 25.48 -21.36
CA LEU A 94 7.04 24.96 -21.62
C LEU A 94 6.87 23.51 -21.14
N LEU A 95 7.93 22.70 -21.12
CA LEU A 95 7.88 21.34 -20.55
C LEU A 95 7.47 21.32 -19.07
N LEU A 96 7.69 22.41 -18.32
CA LEU A 96 7.24 22.51 -16.91
C LEU A 96 5.71 22.50 -16.78
N PHE A 97 4.99 22.89 -17.84
CA PHE A 97 3.53 22.86 -17.87
C PHE A 97 2.96 21.45 -18.13
N ALA A 98 3.81 20.45 -18.37
CA ALA A 98 3.38 19.05 -18.49
C ALA A 98 2.63 18.56 -17.24
N TYR A 99 2.98 19.07 -16.05
CA TYR A 99 2.33 18.66 -14.80
C TYR A 99 0.89 19.21 -14.64
N PRO A 100 0.65 20.53 -14.78
CA PRO A 100 -0.73 21.05 -14.88
C PRO A 100 -1.54 20.36 -15.99
N LEU A 101 -0.92 20.10 -17.15
CA LEU A 101 -1.59 19.42 -18.26
C LEU A 101 -1.96 17.97 -17.90
N MET A 102 -1.10 17.25 -17.19
CA MET A 102 -1.37 15.90 -16.69
C MET A 102 -2.63 15.88 -15.81
N TYR A 103 -2.78 16.84 -14.90
CA TYR A 103 -3.97 16.96 -14.07
C TYR A 103 -5.25 17.18 -14.90
N LEU A 104 -5.19 18.02 -15.94
CA LEU A 104 -6.33 18.24 -16.83
C LEU A 104 -6.71 16.96 -17.59
N ILE A 105 -5.71 16.22 -18.10
CA ILE A 105 -5.91 14.94 -18.79
C ILE A 105 -6.52 13.90 -17.83
N GLU A 106 -6.04 13.80 -16.59
CA GLU A 106 -6.62 12.91 -15.59
C GLU A 106 -8.10 13.20 -15.34
N ARG A 107 -8.47 14.48 -15.21
CA ARG A 107 -9.87 14.89 -14.99
C ARG A 107 -10.75 14.65 -16.21
N ALA A 108 -10.23 14.89 -17.41
CA ALA A 108 -10.98 14.72 -18.65
C ALA A 108 -11.25 13.24 -18.99
N PHE A 109 -10.28 12.37 -18.71
CA PHE A 109 -10.33 10.96 -19.13
C PHE A 109 -10.43 9.94 -17.99
N GLY A 110 -10.40 10.38 -16.73
CA GLY A 110 -10.54 9.52 -15.55
C GLY A 110 -9.33 8.62 -15.26
N PHE A 111 -8.17 8.91 -15.83
CA PHE A 111 -6.93 8.18 -15.53
C PHE A 111 -6.34 8.57 -14.17
N THR A 112 -5.57 7.68 -13.56
CA THR A 112 -4.83 7.93 -12.32
C THR A 112 -3.34 7.79 -12.57
N SER A 113 -2.58 8.89 -12.47
CA SER A 113 -1.13 8.87 -12.61
C SER A 113 -0.43 8.33 -11.38
N SER A 114 0.83 7.94 -11.54
CA SER A 114 1.72 7.58 -10.43
C SER A 114 1.86 8.71 -9.42
N VAL A 115 1.83 9.98 -9.86
CA VAL A 115 1.94 11.12 -8.95
C VAL A 115 0.69 11.23 -8.08
N THR A 116 -0.51 11.11 -8.68
CA THR A 116 -1.77 11.09 -7.92
C THR A 116 -1.80 9.94 -6.92
N LEU A 117 -1.28 8.75 -7.28
CA LEU A 117 -1.14 7.64 -6.34
C LEU A 117 -0.17 7.98 -5.18
N VAL A 118 0.97 8.62 -5.45
CA VAL A 118 1.89 9.09 -4.41
C VAL A 118 1.22 10.11 -3.49
N GLU A 119 0.49 11.07 -4.03
CA GLU A 119 -0.24 12.07 -3.25
C GLU A 119 -1.31 11.43 -2.35
N LEU A 120 -2.02 10.43 -2.86
CA LEU A 120 -2.98 9.64 -2.08
C LEU A 120 -2.32 8.84 -0.95
N THR A 121 -1.03 8.54 -1.03
CA THR A 121 -0.29 7.88 0.06
C THR A 121 0.15 8.83 1.18
N ASN A 122 -0.09 10.13 1.06
CA ASN A 122 0.20 11.08 2.13
C ASN A 122 -0.78 10.90 3.30
N ILE A 123 -0.30 10.32 4.39
CA ILE A 123 -1.08 10.05 5.62
C ILE A 123 -1.68 11.30 6.28
N ASN A 124 -1.18 12.49 5.92
CA ASN A 124 -1.72 13.76 6.43
C ASN A 124 -2.95 14.26 5.66
N ASN A 125 -3.36 13.56 4.59
CA ASN A 125 -4.61 13.89 3.91
C ASN A 125 -5.81 13.70 4.84
N SER A 126 -6.92 14.37 4.54
CA SER A 126 -8.07 14.44 5.44
C SER A 126 -8.66 13.08 5.80
N LEU A 127 -8.62 12.12 4.89
CA LEU A 127 -9.28 10.83 5.06
C LEU A 127 -8.43 9.87 5.88
N LEU A 128 -7.14 9.70 5.53
CA LEU A 128 -6.20 8.87 6.27
C LEU A 128 -5.92 9.43 7.67
N ARG A 129 -5.83 10.76 7.80
CA ARG A 129 -5.71 11.43 9.11
C ARG A 129 -6.95 11.25 9.97
N ARG A 130 -8.14 11.13 9.36
CA ARG A 130 -9.36 10.79 10.11
C ARG A 130 -9.32 9.34 10.56
N MET A 131 -8.94 8.42 9.67
CA MET A 131 -8.83 6.99 9.98
C MET A 131 -7.87 6.74 11.14
N SER A 132 -6.70 7.37 11.15
CA SER A 132 -5.75 7.23 12.26
C SER A 132 -6.35 7.68 13.60
N LYS A 133 -7.24 8.67 13.63
CA LYS A 133 -7.88 9.14 14.86
C LYS A 133 -9.05 8.28 15.34
N VAL A 134 -9.90 7.83 14.42
CA VAL A 134 -11.17 7.17 14.78
C VAL A 134 -11.09 5.63 14.73
N ALA A 135 -10.14 5.09 13.97
CA ALA A 135 -9.93 3.65 13.76
C ALA A 135 -8.42 3.37 13.65
N GLN A 136 -7.67 3.70 14.71
CA GLN A 136 -6.20 3.61 14.74
C GLN A 136 -5.67 2.19 14.47
N GLY A 137 -6.40 1.17 14.91
CA GLY A 137 -6.07 -0.23 14.64
C GLY A 137 -6.13 -0.56 13.16
N THR A 138 -7.25 -0.19 12.51
CA THR A 138 -7.43 -0.34 11.06
C THR A 138 -6.41 0.47 10.28
N PHE A 139 -6.03 1.66 10.74
CA PHE A 139 -4.96 2.44 10.12
C PHE A 139 -3.62 1.70 10.16
N ASN A 140 -3.24 1.15 11.33
CA ASN A 140 -1.99 0.40 11.48
C ASN A 140 -2.00 -0.92 10.69
N HIS A 141 -3.15 -1.58 10.60
CA HIS A 141 -3.38 -2.73 9.72
C HIS A 141 -3.13 -2.36 8.25
N SER A 142 -3.82 -1.34 7.76
CA SER A 142 -3.70 -0.87 6.37
C SER A 142 -2.27 -0.50 6.00
N MET A 143 -1.51 0.09 6.93
CA MET A 143 -0.09 0.39 6.73
C MET A 143 0.79 -0.86 6.58
N GLN A 144 0.53 -1.90 7.38
CA GLN A 144 1.26 -3.18 7.30
C GLN A 144 0.92 -3.94 6.02
N VAL A 145 -0.37 -4.02 5.68
CA VAL A 145 -0.84 -4.60 4.42
C VAL A 145 -0.22 -3.87 3.23
N ALA A 146 -0.14 -2.55 3.26
CA ALA A 146 0.47 -1.77 2.18
C ALA A 146 1.96 -2.07 1.97
N ASN A 147 2.70 -2.35 3.04
CA ASN A 147 4.11 -2.74 2.94
C ASN A 147 4.26 -4.14 2.36
N LEU A 148 3.53 -5.13 2.91
CA LEU A 148 3.53 -6.52 2.44
C LEU A 148 3.14 -6.61 0.96
N ALA A 149 2.01 -5.99 0.60
CA ALA A 149 1.46 -6.04 -0.73
C ALA A 149 2.36 -5.32 -1.76
N ALA A 150 3.00 -4.21 -1.38
CA ALA A 150 3.95 -3.51 -2.24
C ALA A 150 5.21 -4.35 -2.51
N GLU A 151 5.72 -5.07 -1.50
CA GLU A 151 6.90 -5.94 -1.66
C GLU A 151 6.60 -7.11 -2.59
N VAL A 152 5.43 -7.75 -2.45
CA VAL A 152 4.98 -8.77 -3.39
C VAL A 152 4.87 -8.20 -4.80
N ALA A 153 4.23 -7.04 -4.95
CA ALA A 153 4.04 -6.40 -6.24
C ALA A 153 5.37 -6.12 -6.95
N ASP A 154 6.40 -5.70 -6.21
CA ASP A 154 7.74 -5.47 -6.74
C ASP A 154 8.36 -6.77 -7.25
N LYS A 155 8.33 -7.84 -6.44
CA LYS A 155 8.93 -9.14 -6.77
C LYS A 155 8.30 -9.83 -7.98
N ILE A 156 7.03 -9.58 -8.27
CA ILE A 156 6.32 -10.18 -9.41
C ILE A 156 6.16 -9.22 -10.61
N GLY A 157 6.71 -8.01 -10.54
CA GLY A 157 6.59 -7.01 -11.60
C GLY A 157 5.15 -6.52 -11.82
N ALA A 158 4.38 -6.38 -10.73
CA ALA A 158 3.09 -5.73 -10.71
C ALA A 158 3.23 -4.24 -10.33
N LYS A 159 2.13 -3.48 -10.36
CA LYS A 159 2.17 -2.03 -10.09
C LYS A 159 2.29 -1.73 -8.59
N VAL A 160 3.53 -1.63 -8.10
CA VAL A 160 3.86 -1.36 -6.67
C VAL A 160 3.08 -0.19 -6.08
N GLN A 161 3.17 0.99 -6.70
CA GLN A 161 2.54 2.20 -6.18
C GLN A 161 1.00 2.07 -6.14
N LEU A 162 0.43 1.35 -7.09
CA LEU A 162 -1.02 1.14 -7.15
C LEU A 162 -1.50 0.26 -6.01
N VAL A 163 -0.83 -0.88 -5.79
CA VAL A 163 -1.15 -1.82 -4.70
C VAL A 163 -0.98 -1.14 -3.34
N ARG A 164 0.14 -0.43 -3.14
CA ARG A 164 0.40 0.33 -1.91
C ARG A 164 -0.71 1.34 -1.62
N THR A 165 -1.12 2.10 -2.64
CA THR A 165 -2.20 3.08 -2.48
C THR A 165 -3.53 2.39 -2.20
N GLY A 166 -3.88 1.35 -2.95
CA GLY A 166 -5.10 0.57 -2.72
C GLY A 166 -5.19 0.04 -1.29
N ALA A 167 -4.09 -0.50 -0.76
CA ALA A 167 -4.00 -1.01 0.61
C ALA A 167 -4.26 0.06 1.69
N PHE A 168 -3.86 1.32 1.49
CA PHE A 168 -4.20 2.38 2.46
C PHE A 168 -5.68 2.69 2.56
N TYR A 169 -6.46 2.37 1.52
CA TYR A 169 -7.88 2.73 1.47
C TYR A 169 -8.84 1.55 1.53
N HIS A 170 -8.37 0.30 1.39
CA HIS A 170 -9.24 -0.87 1.27
C HIS A 170 -10.28 -0.98 2.40
N ASP A 171 -9.88 -0.56 3.60
CA ASP A 171 -10.60 -0.74 4.85
C ASP A 171 -11.22 0.57 5.40
N ILE A 172 -11.24 1.66 4.64
CA ILE A 172 -11.74 2.96 5.16
C ILE A 172 -13.20 2.89 5.66
N GLY A 173 -14.00 1.95 5.16
CA GLY A 173 -15.38 1.78 5.60
C GLY A 173 -15.51 1.36 7.06
N LYS A 174 -14.49 0.71 7.65
CA LYS A 174 -14.48 0.37 9.08
C LYS A 174 -14.59 1.59 9.99
N MET A 175 -14.23 2.79 9.50
CA MET A 175 -14.44 4.04 10.21
C MET A 175 -15.92 4.36 10.52
N ALA A 176 -16.87 3.76 9.81
CA ALA A 176 -18.29 3.94 10.08
C ALA A 176 -18.68 3.35 11.44
N ASN A 177 -18.11 2.19 11.79
CA ASN A 177 -18.41 1.44 13.00
C ASN A 177 -17.15 0.80 13.61
N PRO A 178 -16.14 1.58 14.06
CA PRO A 178 -14.82 1.06 14.40
C PRO A 178 -14.83 -0.03 15.48
N ALA A 179 -15.72 0.10 16.47
CA ALA A 179 -15.79 -0.80 17.63
C ALA A 179 -16.16 -2.26 17.27
N PHE A 180 -16.72 -2.50 16.08
CA PHE A 180 -17.06 -3.86 15.61
C PHE A 180 -15.87 -4.59 14.97
N PHE A 181 -14.72 -3.93 14.79
CA PHE A 181 -13.53 -4.53 14.20
C PHE A 181 -12.48 -4.75 15.26
N THR A 182 -12.00 -5.99 15.39
CA THR A 182 -11.19 -6.46 16.52
C THR A 182 -9.89 -5.68 16.68
N GLU A 183 -9.29 -5.20 15.58
CA GLU A 183 -8.08 -4.39 15.62
C GLU A 183 -8.26 -3.03 16.31
N ASN A 184 -9.50 -2.54 16.44
CA ASN A 184 -9.85 -1.29 17.10
C ASN A 184 -10.42 -1.47 18.51
N GLN A 185 -10.61 -2.72 18.97
CA GLN A 185 -11.24 -3.01 20.25
C GLN A 185 -10.24 -2.93 21.42
N SER A 186 -10.72 -2.48 22.57
CA SER A 186 -9.96 -2.44 23.83
C SER A 186 -10.54 -3.40 24.88
N GLY A 187 -10.81 -4.64 24.47
CA GLY A 187 -11.20 -5.75 25.36
C GLY A 187 -12.70 -6.09 25.43
N VAL A 188 -13.59 -5.22 24.95
CA VAL A 188 -15.04 -5.53 24.83
C VAL A 188 -15.38 -5.75 23.36
N ASN A 189 -16.03 -6.88 23.04
CA ASN A 189 -16.49 -7.21 21.69
C ASN A 189 -18.01 -6.95 21.56
N PRO A 190 -18.45 -5.93 20.82
CA PRO A 190 -19.88 -5.62 20.67
C PRO A 190 -20.69 -6.73 19.99
N HIS A 191 -20.05 -7.63 19.24
CA HIS A 191 -20.72 -8.77 18.62
C HIS A 191 -21.34 -9.73 19.64
N ASP A 192 -20.76 -9.83 20.84
CA ASP A 192 -21.27 -10.71 21.90
C ASP A 192 -22.64 -10.25 22.42
N ALA A 193 -22.94 -8.94 22.32
CA ALA A 193 -24.23 -8.38 22.73
C ALA A 193 -25.33 -8.55 21.66
N ILE A 194 -24.95 -8.76 20.39
CA ILE A 194 -25.90 -8.89 19.27
C ILE A 194 -26.63 -10.24 19.33
N ASN A 195 -25.96 -11.30 19.79
CA ASN A 195 -26.48 -12.67 19.86
C ASN A 195 -27.14 -13.17 18.56
N ASP A 196 -26.63 -12.71 17.42
CA ASP A 196 -27.10 -13.04 16.08
C ASP A 196 -25.91 -12.99 15.11
N GLU A 197 -25.50 -14.16 14.63
CA GLU A 197 -24.35 -14.34 13.75
C GLU A 197 -24.56 -13.68 12.39
N ALA A 198 -25.78 -13.75 11.84
CA ALA A 198 -26.09 -13.17 10.54
C ALA A 198 -26.04 -11.63 10.60
N LYS A 199 -26.56 -11.03 11.68
CA LYS A 199 -26.42 -9.58 11.91
C LYS A 199 -24.96 -9.17 12.11
N SER A 200 -24.19 -9.95 12.87
CA SER A 200 -22.77 -9.69 13.07
C SER A 200 -21.99 -9.77 11.76
N ALA A 201 -22.25 -10.78 10.94
CA ALA A 201 -21.67 -10.91 9.61
C ALA A 201 -22.05 -9.72 8.70
N ASN A 202 -23.30 -9.27 8.73
CA ASN A 202 -23.75 -8.11 7.94
C ASN A 202 -22.99 -6.82 8.32
N ILE A 203 -22.80 -6.54 9.62
CA ILE A 203 -22.01 -5.39 10.08
C ILE A 203 -20.57 -5.46 9.57
N ILE A 204 -19.96 -6.65 9.61
CA ILE A 204 -18.63 -6.83 9.05
C ILE A 204 -18.64 -6.61 7.54
N ILE A 205 -19.58 -7.20 6.80
CA ILE A 205 -19.67 -7.07 5.33
C ILE A 205 -19.94 -5.62 4.91
N SER A 206 -20.69 -4.84 5.71
CA SER A 206 -21.09 -3.48 5.36
C SER A 206 -19.90 -2.52 5.19
N HIS A 207 -18.74 -2.81 5.79
CA HIS A 207 -17.55 -1.95 5.64
C HIS A 207 -17.14 -1.77 4.17
N VAL A 208 -17.40 -2.75 3.30
CA VAL A 208 -17.12 -2.60 1.87
C VAL A 208 -18.02 -1.52 1.27
N THR A 209 -19.33 -1.60 1.53
CA THR A 209 -20.32 -0.64 1.01
C THR A 209 -20.13 0.76 1.61
N ASP A 210 -19.85 0.83 2.91
CA ASP A 210 -19.56 2.07 3.61
C ASP A 210 -18.24 2.70 3.12
N GLY A 211 -17.25 1.85 2.81
CA GLY A 211 -15.99 2.24 2.22
C GLY A 211 -16.16 2.83 0.83
N LEU A 212 -16.96 2.20 -0.03
CA LEU A 212 -17.28 2.73 -1.36
C LEU A 212 -18.01 4.08 -1.29
N ARG A 213 -19.01 4.21 -0.41
CA ARG A 213 -19.72 5.47 -0.20
C ARG A 213 -18.78 6.57 0.29
N MET A 214 -17.85 6.23 1.18
CA MET A 214 -16.84 7.18 1.65
C MET A 214 -15.86 7.55 0.54
N ALA A 215 -15.40 6.58 -0.24
CA ALA A 215 -14.51 6.81 -1.36
C ALA A 215 -15.13 7.75 -2.41
N GLU A 216 -16.42 7.60 -2.70
CA GLU A 216 -17.16 8.51 -3.59
C GLU A 216 -17.24 9.93 -3.03
N LYS A 217 -17.59 10.06 -1.74
CA LYS A 217 -17.65 11.35 -1.05
C LYS A 217 -16.31 12.10 -1.07
N TYR A 218 -15.20 11.38 -0.97
CA TYR A 218 -13.85 11.94 -1.02
C TYR A 218 -13.24 11.94 -2.44
N HIS A 219 -14.04 11.64 -3.46
CA HIS A 219 -13.62 11.64 -4.88
C HIS A 219 -12.40 10.76 -5.16
N LEU A 220 -12.29 9.62 -4.48
CA LEU A 220 -11.21 8.68 -4.74
C LEU A 220 -11.32 8.11 -6.17
N PRO A 221 -10.21 7.96 -6.89
CA PRO A 221 -10.21 7.42 -8.24
C PRO A 221 -10.86 6.03 -8.29
N LYS A 222 -11.48 5.70 -9.42
CA LYS A 222 -12.15 4.40 -9.62
C LYS A 222 -11.21 3.22 -9.29
N VAL A 223 -9.96 3.30 -9.70
CA VAL A 223 -8.98 2.22 -9.46
C VAL A 223 -8.77 1.94 -7.97
N ILE A 224 -8.90 2.94 -7.08
CA ILE A 224 -8.83 2.77 -5.62
C ILE A 224 -10.14 2.21 -5.06
N ARG A 225 -11.28 2.68 -5.57
CA ARG A 225 -12.60 2.12 -5.23
C ARG A 225 -12.70 0.64 -5.58
N ASP A 226 -12.10 0.23 -6.70
CA ASP A 226 -12.08 -1.18 -7.11
C ASP A 226 -11.32 -2.05 -6.10
N PHE A 227 -10.25 -1.58 -5.44
CA PHE A 227 -9.61 -2.32 -4.35
C PHE A 227 -10.55 -2.49 -3.14
N ILE A 228 -11.29 -1.45 -2.76
CA ILE A 228 -12.28 -1.54 -1.67
C ILE A 228 -13.32 -2.61 -2.01
N ALA A 229 -13.86 -2.63 -3.23
CA ALA A 229 -14.88 -3.61 -3.62
C ALA A 229 -14.36 -5.06 -3.67
N THR A 230 -13.10 -5.25 -4.08
CA THR A 230 -12.58 -6.58 -4.46
C THR A 230 -11.72 -7.26 -3.40
N HIS A 231 -11.23 -6.55 -2.37
CA HIS A 231 -10.20 -7.09 -1.46
C HIS A 231 -10.64 -8.33 -0.67
N HIS A 232 -11.95 -8.54 -0.47
CA HIS A 232 -12.49 -9.78 0.09
C HIS A 232 -13.12 -10.72 -0.96
N GLY A 233 -13.25 -10.29 -2.21
CA GLY A 233 -13.96 -11.03 -3.25
C GLY A 233 -15.36 -11.45 -2.81
N ARG A 234 -15.76 -12.67 -3.17
CA ARG A 234 -16.97 -13.36 -2.65
C ARG A 234 -16.61 -14.34 -1.54
N SER A 235 -15.68 -13.98 -0.67
CA SER A 235 -15.37 -14.81 0.50
C SER A 235 -16.47 -14.74 1.55
N LYS A 236 -16.46 -15.69 2.49
CA LYS A 236 -17.38 -15.71 3.63
C LYS A 236 -16.74 -15.12 4.87
N VAL A 237 -17.54 -14.48 5.72
CA VAL A 237 -17.17 -14.16 7.10
C VAL A 237 -17.20 -15.46 7.93
N LYS A 238 -16.15 -16.29 7.75
CA LYS A 238 -16.12 -17.70 8.16
C LYS A 238 -16.43 -17.92 9.64
N TYR A 239 -15.99 -17.04 10.53
CA TYR A 239 -16.23 -17.18 11.97
C TYR A 239 -17.72 -17.22 12.31
N PHE A 240 -18.50 -16.23 11.87
CA PHE A 240 -19.93 -16.16 12.13
C PHE A 240 -20.72 -17.21 11.34
N TYR A 241 -20.30 -17.52 10.10
CA TYR A 241 -20.89 -18.60 9.32
C TYR A 241 -20.80 -19.96 10.04
N VAL A 242 -19.61 -20.32 10.53
CA VAL A 242 -19.40 -21.59 11.24
C VAL A 242 -20.18 -21.63 12.56
N GLN A 243 -20.23 -20.52 13.31
CA GLN A 243 -21.05 -20.45 14.52
C GLN A 243 -22.54 -20.66 14.23
N TYR A 244 -23.05 -20.03 13.16
CA TYR A 244 -24.44 -20.16 12.77
C TYR A 244 -24.79 -21.60 12.37
N VAL A 245 -23.98 -22.23 11.52
CA VAL A 245 -24.16 -23.64 11.10
C VAL A 245 -24.14 -24.57 12.32
N ASN A 246 -23.22 -24.36 13.26
CA ASN A 246 -23.13 -25.20 14.46
C ASN A 246 -24.33 -25.02 15.42
N LYS A 247 -24.94 -23.83 15.47
CA LYS A 247 -26.15 -23.57 16.26
C LYS A 247 -27.42 -24.08 15.57
N HIS A 248 -27.39 -24.24 14.25
CA HIS A 248 -28.55 -24.61 13.43
C HIS A 248 -28.23 -25.80 12.51
N PRO A 249 -27.87 -26.99 13.06
CA PRO A 249 -27.39 -28.12 12.25
C PRO A 249 -28.44 -28.68 11.28
N ASP A 250 -29.73 -28.52 11.61
CA ASP A 250 -30.85 -29.07 10.82
C ASP A 250 -31.50 -28.04 9.88
N VAL A 251 -30.95 -26.83 9.80
CA VAL A 251 -31.50 -25.75 8.98
C VAL A 251 -30.60 -25.52 7.77
N ALA A 252 -31.18 -25.50 6.57
CA ALA A 252 -30.45 -25.07 5.39
C ALA A 252 -30.03 -23.60 5.56
N VAL A 253 -28.72 -23.36 5.58
CA VAL A 253 -28.15 -22.02 5.75
C VAL A 253 -28.12 -21.31 4.41
N ASP A 254 -28.61 -20.07 4.38
CA ASP A 254 -28.40 -19.18 3.25
C ASP A 254 -26.97 -18.61 3.31
N ASP A 255 -26.10 -19.17 2.46
CA ASP A 255 -24.69 -18.78 2.36
C ASP A 255 -24.49 -17.30 2.03
N ASP A 256 -25.43 -16.67 1.31
CA ASP A 256 -25.30 -15.27 0.87
C ASP A 256 -25.36 -14.29 2.06
N LEU A 257 -26.00 -14.68 3.17
CA LEU A 257 -26.02 -13.87 4.41
C LEU A 257 -24.63 -13.66 5.02
N PHE A 258 -23.68 -14.55 4.70
CA PHE A 258 -22.32 -14.53 5.24
C PHE A 258 -21.27 -14.21 4.17
N THR A 259 -21.70 -13.95 2.94
CA THR A 259 -20.81 -13.80 1.79
C THR A 259 -20.65 -12.33 1.41
N TYR A 260 -19.41 -11.89 1.21
CA TYR A 260 -19.14 -10.55 0.67
C TYR A 260 -19.74 -10.41 -0.73
N PRO A 261 -20.23 -9.20 -1.10
CA PRO A 261 -20.89 -8.99 -2.39
C PRO A 261 -19.94 -9.23 -3.58
N GLY A 262 -18.63 -9.07 -3.37
CA GLY A 262 -17.62 -9.07 -4.41
C GLY A 262 -17.63 -7.80 -5.26
N PRO A 263 -17.10 -7.85 -6.50
CA PRO A 263 -16.67 -9.05 -7.23
C PRO A 263 -15.32 -9.61 -6.75
N ASN A 264 -14.99 -10.82 -7.21
CA ASN A 264 -13.63 -11.37 -7.05
C ASN A 264 -12.57 -10.50 -7.74
N PRO A 265 -11.31 -10.54 -7.29
CA PRO A 265 -10.21 -9.89 -7.98
C PRO A 265 -10.17 -10.18 -9.48
N SER A 266 -9.91 -9.15 -10.27
CA SER A 266 -9.79 -9.21 -11.73
C SER A 266 -8.40 -8.81 -12.23
N THR A 267 -7.57 -8.23 -11.37
CA THR A 267 -6.19 -7.84 -11.66
C THR A 267 -5.20 -8.54 -10.74
N ARG A 268 -3.93 -8.63 -11.15
CA ARG A 268 -2.86 -9.16 -10.30
C ARG A 268 -2.76 -8.35 -9.00
N GLU A 269 -2.85 -7.03 -9.12
CA GLU A 269 -2.77 -6.11 -7.99
C GLU A 269 -3.87 -6.32 -6.94
N GLN A 270 -5.12 -6.56 -7.37
CA GLN A 270 -6.23 -6.86 -6.46
C GLN A 270 -6.04 -8.20 -5.76
N ALA A 271 -5.54 -9.22 -6.47
CA ALA A 271 -5.23 -10.52 -5.88
C ALA A 271 -4.11 -10.42 -4.84
N ILE A 272 -3.07 -9.63 -5.10
CA ILE A 272 -2.01 -9.34 -4.13
C ILE A 272 -2.58 -8.73 -2.86
N LEU A 273 -3.46 -7.73 -2.99
CA LEU A 273 -4.09 -7.11 -1.82
C LEU A 273 -4.92 -8.11 -1.01
N MET A 274 -5.75 -8.92 -1.68
CA MET A 274 -6.58 -9.95 -1.01
C MET A 274 -5.73 -10.99 -0.25
N MET A 275 -4.58 -11.40 -0.82
CA MET A 275 -3.66 -12.30 -0.11
C MET A 275 -3.00 -11.59 1.08
N ALA A 276 -2.48 -10.38 0.88
CA ALA A 276 -1.74 -9.64 1.89
C ALA A 276 -2.62 -9.29 3.10
N ASP A 277 -3.86 -8.83 2.87
CA ASP A 277 -4.85 -8.52 3.91
C ASP A 277 -5.15 -9.76 4.77
N ALA A 278 -5.47 -10.88 4.13
CA ALA A 278 -5.78 -12.12 4.83
C ALA A 278 -4.59 -12.67 5.62
N VAL A 279 -3.38 -12.59 5.06
CA VAL A 279 -2.14 -13.04 5.72
C VAL A 279 -1.83 -12.17 6.94
N GLU A 280 -1.87 -10.84 6.82
CA GLU A 280 -1.62 -9.91 7.93
C GLU A 280 -2.64 -10.12 9.06
N ALA A 281 -3.92 -10.10 8.72
CA ALA A 281 -4.99 -10.18 9.71
C ALA A 281 -4.92 -11.50 10.48
N THR A 282 -4.63 -12.61 9.80
CA THR A 282 -4.56 -13.92 10.44
C THR A 282 -3.25 -14.11 11.21
N SER A 283 -2.12 -13.55 10.77
CA SER A 283 -0.83 -13.75 11.45
C SER A 283 -0.80 -13.21 12.87
N ARG A 284 -1.64 -12.21 13.18
CA ARG A 284 -1.82 -11.66 14.54
C ARG A 284 -2.32 -12.70 15.55
N SER A 285 -2.94 -13.79 15.09
CA SER A 285 -3.47 -14.86 15.95
C SER A 285 -2.46 -15.99 16.22
N LEU A 286 -1.28 -15.96 15.61
CA LEU A 286 -0.23 -16.95 15.87
C LEU A 286 0.25 -16.87 17.32
N LYS A 287 0.32 -18.03 17.97
CA LYS A 287 0.89 -18.17 19.32
C LYS A 287 2.42 -18.10 19.29
N GLU A 288 3.02 -18.72 18.28
CA GLU A 288 4.47 -18.80 18.08
C GLU A 288 4.83 -18.45 16.64
N PHE A 289 5.89 -17.66 16.48
CA PHE A 289 6.37 -17.15 15.19
C PHE A 289 7.65 -17.87 14.76
N THR A 290 7.55 -19.19 14.52
CA THR A 290 8.64 -19.97 13.91
C THR A 290 8.53 -19.93 12.38
N ASP A 291 9.61 -20.31 11.68
CA ASP A 291 9.58 -20.38 10.22
C ASP A 291 8.49 -21.34 9.72
N GLU A 292 8.36 -22.49 10.38
CA GLU A 292 7.37 -23.52 10.07
C GLU A 292 5.95 -23.03 10.31
N SER A 293 5.69 -22.36 11.45
CA SER A 293 4.34 -21.87 11.78
C SER A 293 3.89 -20.77 10.82
N ILE A 294 4.79 -19.86 10.44
CA ILE A 294 4.54 -18.79 9.48
C ILE A 294 4.28 -19.38 8.09
N ARG A 295 5.13 -20.30 7.60
CA ARG A 295 4.93 -20.96 6.30
C ARG A 295 3.63 -21.72 6.23
N ALA A 296 3.30 -22.49 7.28
CA ALA A 296 2.05 -23.24 7.34
C ALA A 296 0.83 -22.30 7.30
N LEU A 297 0.89 -21.17 8.01
CA LEU A 297 -0.15 -20.15 7.99
C LEU A 297 -0.32 -19.53 6.60
N VAL A 298 0.76 -19.03 6.00
CA VAL A 298 0.73 -18.39 4.68
C VAL A 298 0.21 -19.35 3.62
N ASN A 299 0.72 -20.59 3.58
CA ASN A 299 0.25 -21.60 2.64
C ASN A 299 -1.24 -21.89 2.82
N ARG A 300 -1.70 -22.16 4.04
CA ARG A 300 -3.11 -22.45 4.32
C ARG A 300 -4.04 -21.34 3.85
N ILE A 301 -3.68 -20.08 4.05
CA ILE A 301 -4.50 -18.92 3.66
C ILE A 301 -4.54 -18.79 2.14
N VAL A 302 -3.36 -18.72 1.52
CA VAL A 302 -3.24 -18.44 0.08
C VAL A 302 -3.76 -19.62 -0.75
N ASP A 303 -3.43 -20.86 -0.38
CA ASP A 303 -3.95 -22.05 -1.06
C ASP A 303 -5.46 -22.20 -0.86
N GLY A 304 -5.98 -21.80 0.30
CA GLY A 304 -7.41 -21.70 0.54
C GLY A 304 -8.08 -20.74 -0.45
N GLN A 305 -7.55 -19.53 -0.63
CA GLN A 305 -8.09 -18.56 -1.59
C GLN A 305 -8.04 -19.07 -3.05
N VAL A 306 -6.97 -19.78 -3.42
CA VAL A 306 -6.84 -20.42 -4.73
C VAL A 306 -7.89 -21.52 -4.92
N ALA A 307 -8.05 -22.41 -3.94
CA ALA A 307 -8.99 -23.53 -3.98
C ALA A 307 -10.45 -23.07 -4.07
N GLU A 308 -10.80 -22.00 -3.35
CA GLU A 308 -12.13 -21.35 -3.40
C GLU A 308 -12.38 -20.65 -4.75
N GLY A 309 -11.36 -20.51 -5.60
CA GLY A 309 -11.47 -19.99 -6.95
C GLY A 309 -11.56 -18.46 -7.03
N TYR A 310 -11.14 -17.72 -6.00
CA TYR A 310 -11.18 -16.25 -6.01
C TYR A 310 -10.29 -15.63 -7.09
N PHE A 311 -9.28 -16.36 -7.57
CA PHE A 311 -8.33 -15.88 -8.58
C PHE A 311 -8.61 -16.40 -10.00
N ARG A 312 -9.76 -17.05 -10.25
CA ARG A 312 -10.09 -17.62 -11.58
C ARG A 312 -10.15 -16.59 -12.71
N ASN A 313 -10.50 -15.35 -12.38
CA ASN A 313 -10.72 -14.27 -13.36
C ASN A 313 -9.65 -13.17 -13.30
N CYS A 314 -8.54 -13.39 -12.58
CA CYS A 314 -7.41 -12.46 -12.59
C CYS A 314 -6.17 -13.12 -13.22
N PRO A 315 -5.33 -12.35 -13.94
CA PRO A 315 -4.18 -12.90 -14.64
C PRO A 315 -2.98 -13.12 -13.70
N ILE A 316 -3.21 -13.65 -12.49
CA ILE A 316 -2.16 -14.04 -11.55
C ILE A 316 -1.73 -15.49 -11.82
N THR A 317 -0.43 -15.74 -11.89
CA THR A 317 0.09 -17.08 -12.19
C THR A 317 0.42 -17.85 -10.90
N PHE A 318 0.52 -19.18 -10.98
CA PHE A 318 1.05 -19.97 -9.87
C PHE A 318 2.48 -19.58 -9.48
N SER A 319 3.30 -19.13 -10.45
CA SER A 319 4.63 -18.60 -10.16
C SER A 319 4.57 -17.32 -9.34
N ASP A 320 3.64 -16.40 -9.67
CA ASP A 320 3.41 -15.18 -8.90
C ASP A 320 2.96 -15.51 -7.47
N ILE A 321 2.04 -16.47 -7.31
CA ILE A 321 1.53 -16.91 -6.01
C ILE A 321 2.64 -17.52 -5.15
N THR A 322 3.51 -18.37 -5.72
CA THR A 322 4.64 -18.95 -4.99
C THR A 322 5.59 -17.86 -4.49
N LYS A 323 5.95 -16.89 -5.35
CA LYS A 323 6.78 -15.75 -4.95
C LYS A 323 6.11 -14.89 -3.88
N ALA A 324 4.79 -14.66 -4.00
CA ALA A 324 4.04 -13.90 -3.00
C ALA A 324 4.11 -14.57 -1.63
N LYS A 325 3.95 -15.89 -1.57
CA LYS A 325 4.07 -16.67 -0.32
C LYS A 325 5.47 -16.55 0.29
N GLU A 326 6.52 -16.66 -0.52
CA GLU A 326 7.90 -16.50 -0.05
C GLU A 326 8.12 -15.13 0.59
N VAL A 327 7.70 -14.06 -0.10
CA VAL A 327 7.77 -12.69 0.42
C VAL A 327 6.98 -12.56 1.72
N PHE A 328 5.74 -13.02 1.78
CA PHE A 328 4.94 -12.95 3.00
C PHE A 328 5.62 -13.63 4.18
N VAL A 329 6.25 -14.79 3.97
CA VAL A 329 7.00 -15.49 5.02
C VAL A 329 8.19 -14.66 5.49
N GLU A 330 8.99 -14.11 4.58
CA GLU A 330 10.17 -13.30 4.90
C GLU A 330 9.80 -11.99 5.63
N SER A 331 8.77 -11.29 5.15
CA SER A 331 8.32 -10.04 5.75
C SER A 331 7.72 -10.28 7.15
N LEU A 332 6.88 -11.31 7.34
CA LEU A 332 6.34 -11.66 8.66
C LEU A 332 7.45 -12.03 9.64
N LYS A 333 8.44 -12.83 9.20
CA LYS A 333 9.63 -13.13 10.00
C LYS A 333 10.32 -11.85 10.46
N THR A 334 10.52 -10.89 9.58
CA THR A 334 11.17 -9.62 9.92
C THR A 334 10.37 -8.81 10.95
N VAL A 335 9.04 -8.73 10.78
CA VAL A 335 8.14 -8.00 11.68
C VAL A 335 8.11 -8.60 13.08
N TYR A 336 8.17 -9.94 13.20
CA TYR A 336 8.00 -10.63 14.49
C TYR A 336 9.32 -11.09 15.14
N HIS A 337 10.41 -11.32 14.41
CA HIS A 337 11.73 -11.63 14.99
C HIS A 337 12.40 -10.44 15.69
N THR A 338 12.05 -9.20 15.36
CA THR A 338 12.58 -8.01 16.04
C THR A 338 11.96 -7.77 17.43
N ARG A 339 10.95 -8.56 17.83
CA ARG A 339 10.28 -8.47 19.14
C ARG A 339 10.79 -9.46 20.21
N ILE A 340 11.98 -10.05 20.04
CA ILE A 340 12.56 -10.90 21.11
C ILE A 340 12.80 -10.03 22.35
N SER A 341 12.10 -10.37 23.44
CA SER A 341 12.10 -9.67 24.71
C SER A 341 13.51 -9.45 25.27
N TYR A 342 13.73 -8.28 25.87
CA TYR A 342 14.88 -8.08 26.74
C TYR A 342 14.87 -9.13 27.85
N PRO A 343 16.00 -9.80 28.13
CA PRO A 343 16.08 -10.76 29.23
C PRO A 343 15.80 -10.03 30.55
N GLU A 344 14.79 -10.50 31.28
CA GLU A 344 14.56 -10.02 32.64
C GLU A 344 15.63 -10.57 33.58
N LEU A 345 16.19 -9.70 34.43
CA LEU A 345 17.07 -10.14 35.51
C LEU A 345 16.28 -11.04 36.45
N ARG A 346 16.72 -12.29 36.59
CA ARG A 346 16.17 -13.24 37.55
C ARG A 346 16.27 -12.62 38.94
N LYS A 347 15.13 -12.26 39.54
CA LYS A 347 15.10 -11.84 40.95
C LYS A 347 15.53 -13.05 41.80
N PRO A 348 16.55 -12.91 42.67
CA PRO A 348 16.88 -13.98 43.60
C PRO A 348 15.64 -14.28 44.45
N ASP A 349 15.36 -15.57 44.65
CA ASP A 349 14.25 -16.02 45.48
C ASP A 349 14.31 -15.33 46.85
N PRO A 350 13.19 -14.82 47.36
CA PRO A 350 13.17 -14.27 48.71
C PRO A 350 13.62 -15.37 49.68
N THR A 351 14.73 -15.10 50.36
CA THR A 351 15.25 -15.93 51.44
C THR A 351 14.11 -16.27 52.39
N PRO A 352 13.88 -17.56 52.74
CA PRO A 352 12.75 -17.91 53.58
C PRO A 352 12.86 -17.18 54.92
N GLU A 353 11.88 -16.32 55.19
CA GLU A 353 11.67 -15.69 56.49
C GLU A 353 11.68 -16.79 57.56
N ARG A 354 12.61 -16.67 58.51
CA ARG A 354 12.59 -17.47 59.73
C ARG A 354 11.30 -17.15 60.46
N THR A 355 10.36 -18.10 60.46
CA THR A 355 9.18 -18.13 61.33
C THR A 355 9.57 -17.79 62.77
N PRO A 356 8.93 -16.81 63.44
CA PRO A 356 9.15 -16.55 64.85
C PRO A 356 8.69 -17.75 65.68
N ARG A 357 9.57 -18.27 66.54
CA ARG A 357 9.20 -19.26 67.58
C ARG A 357 8.14 -18.66 68.50
N SER A 358 7.10 -19.43 68.76
CA SER A 358 6.00 -19.10 69.67
C SER A 358 6.47 -18.72 71.06
N ALA A 359 5.79 -17.73 71.65
CA ALA A 359 6.02 -17.19 72.97
C ALA A 359 6.01 -18.23 74.09
N LEU A 360 7.00 -18.14 74.99
CA LEU A 360 6.96 -18.66 76.36
C LEU A 360 7.85 -17.77 77.24
N GLY A 361 7.19 -16.92 78.03
CA GLY A 361 7.61 -16.52 79.38
C GLY A 361 8.84 -15.62 79.57
N GLY A 362 8.61 -14.45 80.17
CA GLY A 362 9.52 -13.94 81.20
C GLY A 362 10.10 -12.54 81.00
N LEU A 363 9.47 -11.57 81.68
CA LEU A 363 10.09 -10.73 82.72
C LEU A 363 11.28 -9.81 82.35
N PHE A 364 11.00 -8.50 82.49
CA PHE A 364 11.89 -7.38 82.82
C PHE A 364 12.88 -6.83 81.77
N GLY A 365 12.92 -5.49 81.67
CA GLY A 365 14.17 -4.78 81.35
C GLY A 365 14.05 -3.58 80.41
N SER A 366 13.76 -2.42 80.98
CA SER A 366 13.98 -1.09 80.39
C SER A 366 15.41 -0.89 79.87
N GLY A 367 15.61 -0.17 78.75
CA GLY A 367 16.98 0.20 78.35
C GLY A 367 17.10 1.05 77.08
N ARG A 368 17.25 2.36 77.31
CA ARG A 368 17.59 3.47 76.41
C ARG A 368 18.70 3.26 75.35
N HIS A 369 18.54 4.04 74.27
CA HIS A 369 19.51 4.93 73.57
C HIS A 369 20.60 4.42 72.60
N ASN A 370 20.85 5.35 71.66
CA ASN A 370 21.97 5.62 70.75
C ASN A 370 21.94 4.92 69.37
N THR A 371 21.74 5.61 68.25
CA THR A 371 22.53 6.70 67.61
C THR A 371 23.99 6.33 67.33
N TRP A 372 24.32 6.02 66.07
CA TRP A 372 25.13 6.81 65.13
C TRP A 372 25.63 5.97 63.93
N PRO A 373 25.95 6.59 62.78
CA PRO A 373 26.25 5.95 61.50
C PRO A 373 27.75 6.03 61.12
N ARG A 374 28.14 5.33 60.05
CA ARG A 374 29.34 5.48 59.16
C ARG A 374 29.39 4.21 58.29
N ARG A 375 29.63 4.20 56.99
CA ARG A 375 30.12 5.14 55.98
C ARG A 375 29.48 4.79 54.64
#